data_AF-A0A6N6SU22-F1
#
_entry.id   AF-A0A6N6SU22-F1
#
_cell.length_a   1.000
_cell.length_b   1.000
_cell.length_c   1.000
_cell.angle_alpha   90.00
_cell.angle_beta   90.00
_cell.angle_gamma   90.00
#
_symmetry.space_group_name_H-M   'P 1'
#
loop_
_entity.id
_entity.type
_entity.pdbx_description
1 polymer ?
#
loop_
_entity_poly.entity_id
_entity_poly.type
_entity_poly.pdbx_seq_one_letter_code
_entity_poly.pdbx_strand_id
1 'polypeptide(L)'
;MCVTGPLLRSWVAAAAVALLSGLPAHAEGSLGLDEVLEAVKSDPRLVAEIEAELKTVGLKAADVVCIGARHGNHWKHLGGGRAAPYECEIGKREIRIEADRIYFDDRGKPLGNLEQVANKRQFSRAVTFRESHFRWTWKP
;
A
#
# COMPACT_ATOMS: atom_id res chain seq x y z
N MET A 1 0.84 63.35 34.10
CA MET A 1 -0.01 63.40 32.88
C MET A 1 0.77 62.77 31.73
N CYS A 2 0.10 62.32 30.67
CA CYS A 2 0.67 61.50 29.57
C CYS A 2 1.61 62.30 28.63
N VAL A 3 2.38 61.70 27.70
CA VAL A 3 2.52 60.28 27.31
C VAL A 3 3.97 59.79 27.60
N THR A 4 4.83 59.11 26.81
CA THR A 4 4.84 58.57 25.42
C THR A 4 5.82 57.39 25.33
N GLY A 5 5.65 56.45 24.38
CA GLY A 5 6.70 55.48 23.97
C GLY A 5 7.68 56.06 22.94
N PRO A 6 8.75 55.33 22.53
CA PRO A 6 8.49 54.26 21.57
C PRO A 6 9.32 52.96 21.71
N LEU A 7 8.65 51.87 21.32
CA LEU A 7 9.13 50.63 20.68
C LEU A 7 10.64 50.58 20.31
N LEU A 8 11.41 49.71 20.98
CA LEU A 8 12.65 49.18 20.42
C LEU A 8 12.37 47.82 19.75
N ARG A 9 12.65 47.72 18.45
CA ARG A 9 12.49 46.49 17.66
C ARG A 9 13.45 45.39 18.16
N SER A 10 12.92 44.31 18.73
CA SER A 10 13.66 43.05 18.86
C SER A 10 13.29 42.12 17.70
N TRP A 11 14.29 41.68 16.93
CA TRP A 11 14.09 40.74 15.84
C TRP A 11 14.15 39.31 16.40
N VAL A 12 13.06 38.55 16.27
CA VAL A 12 13.10 37.08 16.42
C VAL A 12 12.97 36.49 15.02
N ALA A 13 14.09 36.00 14.48
CA ALA A 13 14.12 35.37 13.17
C ALA A 13 13.37 34.03 13.18
N ALA A 14 12.84 33.63 12.02
CA ALA A 14 12.02 32.43 11.90
C ALA A 14 12.83 31.14 12.11
N ALA A 15 12.28 30.22 12.91
CA ALA A 15 12.76 28.85 13.07
C ALA A 15 11.58 27.89 12.84
N ALA A 16 11.04 27.88 11.62
CA ALA A 16 10.00 26.93 11.20
C ALA A 16 10.63 25.54 11.00
N VAL A 17 10.84 24.81 12.09
CA VAL A 17 11.35 23.43 12.07
C VAL A 17 10.30 22.53 11.44
N ALA A 18 10.45 22.27 10.15
CA ALA A 18 9.58 21.37 9.40
C ALA A 18 9.78 19.93 9.90
N LEU A 19 8.91 19.51 10.81
CA LEU A 19 8.79 18.13 11.26
C LEU A 19 8.24 17.27 10.11
N LEU A 20 9.14 16.87 9.22
CA LEU A 20 8.94 15.75 8.28
C LEU A 20 8.93 14.45 9.09
N SER A 21 7.85 14.27 9.86
CA SER A 21 7.52 13.05 10.57
C SER A 21 7.48 11.91 9.57
N GLY A 22 8.48 11.03 9.63
CA GLY A 22 8.62 9.94 8.68
C GLY A 22 7.40 9.04 8.69
N LEU A 23 6.56 9.14 7.66
CA LEU A 23 5.66 8.07 7.29
C LEU A 23 6.51 6.80 7.14
N PRO A 24 6.05 5.63 7.61
CA PRO A 24 6.77 4.40 7.38
C PRO A 24 6.84 4.19 5.87
N ALA A 25 8.04 4.34 5.29
CA ALA A 25 8.30 4.00 3.91
C ALA A 25 8.21 2.47 3.77
N HIS A 26 6.98 1.99 3.61
CA HIS A 26 6.73 0.61 3.22
C HIS A 26 7.48 0.39 1.91
N ALA A 27 8.42 -0.56 1.92
CA ALA A 27 9.14 -0.88 0.71
C ALA A 27 8.13 -1.32 -0.34
N GLU A 28 8.11 -0.63 -1.47
CA GLU A 28 7.33 -1.02 -2.63
C GLU A 28 8.08 -2.08 -3.45
N GLY A 29 7.36 -2.79 -4.30
CA GLY A 29 7.94 -3.73 -5.25
C GLY A 29 7.03 -3.89 -6.45
N SER A 30 7.62 -3.81 -7.64
CA SER A 30 6.89 -4.07 -8.89
C SER A 30 6.41 -5.52 -8.97
N LEU A 31 5.27 -5.75 -9.60
CA LEU A 31 4.71 -7.07 -9.92
C LEU A 31 3.94 -6.99 -11.25
N GLY A 32 3.70 -8.12 -11.91
CA GLY A 32 2.85 -8.16 -13.10
C GLY A 32 1.37 -7.96 -12.76
N LEU A 33 0.58 -7.43 -13.71
CA LEU A 33 -0.88 -7.37 -13.54
C LEU A 33 -1.52 -8.78 -13.49
N ASP A 34 -0.86 -9.81 -14.03
CA ASP A 34 -1.23 -11.21 -13.86
C ASP A 34 -1.08 -11.69 -12.40
N GLU A 35 -0.01 -11.29 -11.70
CA GLU A 35 0.14 -11.54 -10.26
C GLU A 35 -0.96 -10.85 -9.44
N VAL A 36 -1.38 -9.63 -9.83
CA VAL A 36 -2.52 -8.92 -9.21
C VAL A 36 -3.84 -9.63 -9.51
N LEU A 37 -4.09 -10.03 -10.76
CA LEU A 37 -5.32 -10.73 -11.16
C LEU A 37 -5.47 -12.07 -10.41
N GLU A 38 -4.39 -12.84 -10.24
CA GLU A 38 -4.36 -14.07 -9.43
C GLU A 38 -4.62 -13.80 -7.93
N ALA A 39 -4.19 -12.64 -7.40
CA ALA A 39 -4.45 -12.25 -6.02
C ALA A 39 -5.91 -11.79 -5.80
N VAL A 40 -6.50 -11.04 -6.73
CA VAL A 40 -7.86 -10.48 -6.60
C VAL A 40 -8.98 -11.40 -7.11
N LYS A 41 -8.67 -12.54 -7.73
CA LYS A 41 -9.63 -13.44 -8.42
C LYS A 41 -10.88 -13.89 -7.65
N SER A 42 -10.90 -13.76 -6.32
CA SER A 42 -12.10 -14.00 -5.51
C SER A 42 -13.14 -12.88 -5.61
N ASP A 43 -12.79 -11.71 -6.14
CA ASP A 43 -13.72 -10.65 -6.55
C ASP A 43 -13.80 -10.60 -8.08
N PRO A 44 -14.80 -11.28 -8.69
CA PRO A 44 -14.93 -11.29 -10.15
C PRO A 44 -15.40 -9.94 -10.71
N ARG A 45 -15.88 -8.99 -9.89
CA ARG A 45 -16.22 -7.64 -10.37
C ARG A 45 -14.95 -6.83 -10.61
N LEU A 46 -14.00 -6.88 -9.68
CA LEU A 46 -12.69 -6.26 -9.83
C LEU A 46 -11.93 -6.79 -11.05
N VAL A 47 -11.90 -8.12 -11.22
CA VAL A 47 -11.31 -8.77 -12.41
C VAL A 47 -11.95 -8.23 -13.70
N ALA A 48 -13.29 -8.25 -13.79
CA ALA A 48 -13.99 -7.79 -14.99
C ALA A 48 -13.81 -6.29 -15.28
N GLU A 49 -13.70 -5.44 -14.25
CA GLU A 49 -13.39 -4.01 -14.42
C GLU A 49 -11.97 -3.80 -15.00
N ILE A 50 -10.97 -4.56 -14.52
CA ILE A 50 -9.59 -4.51 -15.02
C ILE A 50 -9.50 -5.03 -16.46
N GLU A 51 -10.12 -6.17 -16.76
CA GLU A 51 -10.14 -6.76 -18.11
C GLU A 51 -10.85 -5.86 -19.13
N ALA A 52 -11.92 -5.16 -18.70
CA ALA A 52 -12.63 -4.20 -19.55
C ALA A 52 -11.77 -2.97 -19.87
N GLU A 53 -10.99 -2.45 -18.92
CA GLU A 53 -10.06 -1.35 -19.18
C GLU A 53 -8.93 -1.79 -20.12
N LEU A 54 -8.26 -2.92 -19.84
CA LEU A 54 -7.21 -3.50 -20.70
C LEU A 54 -7.69 -3.61 -22.16
N LYS A 55 -8.90 -4.16 -22.36
CA LYS A 55 -9.54 -4.29 -23.68
C LYS A 55 -9.85 -2.94 -24.32
N THR A 56 -10.18 -1.91 -23.54
CA THR A 56 -10.48 -0.56 -24.01
C THR A 56 -9.22 0.18 -24.49
N VAL A 57 -8.09 -0.01 -23.81
CA VAL A 57 -6.80 0.59 -24.19
C VAL A 57 -5.95 -0.28 -25.12
N GLY A 58 -6.34 -1.54 -25.34
CA GLY A 58 -5.65 -2.48 -26.24
C GLY A 58 -4.40 -3.14 -25.66
N LEU A 59 -4.23 -3.11 -24.34
CA LEU A 59 -3.10 -3.73 -23.62
C LEU A 59 -3.42 -5.17 -23.19
N LYS A 60 -2.38 -5.98 -22.96
CA LYS A 60 -2.49 -7.27 -22.27
C LYS A 60 -2.00 -7.12 -20.83
N ALA A 61 -2.40 -8.03 -19.93
CA ALA A 61 -1.94 -8.02 -18.55
C ALA A 61 -0.40 -8.11 -18.42
N ALA A 62 0.26 -8.86 -19.31
CA ALA A 62 1.72 -8.97 -19.35
C ALA A 62 2.44 -7.68 -19.81
N ASP A 63 1.71 -6.72 -20.38
CA ASP A 63 2.25 -5.40 -20.80
C ASP A 63 2.12 -4.35 -19.67
N VAL A 64 1.42 -4.66 -18.56
CA VAL A 64 1.19 -3.76 -17.42
C VAL A 64 2.03 -4.17 -16.22
N VAL A 65 2.82 -3.22 -15.71
CA VAL A 65 3.53 -3.32 -14.44
C VAL A 65 2.71 -2.63 -13.36
N CYS A 66 2.46 -3.33 -12.26
CA CYS A 66 1.89 -2.78 -11.04
C CYS A 66 2.97 -2.57 -9.98
N ILE A 67 2.65 -1.81 -8.95
CA ILE A 67 3.37 -1.71 -7.68
C ILE A 67 2.53 -2.41 -6.60
N GLY A 68 3.19 -3.06 -5.64
CA GLY A 68 2.54 -3.61 -4.46
C GLY A 68 3.40 -3.46 -3.20
N ALA A 69 2.77 -3.46 -2.03
CA ALA A 69 3.47 -3.41 -0.75
C ALA A 69 4.34 -4.67 -0.55
N ARG A 70 5.65 -4.49 -0.43
CA ARG A 70 6.63 -5.59 -0.33
C ARG A 70 6.83 -6.01 1.11
N HIS A 71 6.72 -7.31 1.35
CA HIS A 71 7.14 -7.94 2.59
C HIS A 71 8.67 -7.81 2.75
N GLY A 72 9.11 -6.98 3.71
CA GLY A 72 10.53 -6.75 3.98
C GLY A 72 11.25 -7.95 4.62
N ASN A 73 12.58 -7.84 4.80
CA ASN A 73 13.46 -8.94 5.24
C ASN A 73 13.13 -9.54 6.63
N HIS A 74 12.23 -8.93 7.42
CA HIS A 74 11.73 -9.51 8.67
C HIS A 74 10.71 -10.66 8.45
N TRP A 75 10.20 -10.83 7.24
CA TRP A 75 9.34 -11.94 6.84
C TRP A 75 10.18 -13.14 6.41
N LYS A 76 10.42 -14.08 7.35
CA LYS A 76 11.30 -15.25 7.13
C LYS A 76 10.97 -16.05 5.86
N HIS A 77 9.68 -16.20 5.53
CA HIS A 77 9.22 -17.02 4.40
C HIS A 77 8.44 -16.23 3.33
N LEU A 78 8.00 -15.00 3.64
CA LEU A 78 7.28 -14.12 2.71
C LEU A 78 8.15 -12.96 2.17
N GLY A 79 9.41 -12.84 2.61
CA GLY A 79 10.31 -11.76 2.22
C GLY A 79 10.46 -11.63 0.71
N GLY A 80 10.16 -10.44 0.18
CA GLY A 80 10.12 -10.16 -1.26
C GLY A 80 8.76 -10.37 -1.93
N GLY A 81 7.80 -11.05 -1.30
CA GLY A 81 6.42 -11.15 -1.81
C GLY A 81 5.71 -9.80 -1.78
N ARG A 82 4.88 -9.51 -2.80
CA ARG A 82 4.04 -8.31 -2.89
C ARG A 82 2.61 -8.65 -2.42
N ALA A 83 1.89 -7.65 -1.94
CA ALA A 83 0.49 -7.74 -1.54
C ALA A 83 -0.15 -6.34 -1.49
N ALA A 84 -1.45 -6.22 -1.23
CA ALA A 84 -2.15 -4.93 -1.18
C ALA A 84 -1.50 -3.87 -0.22
N PRO A 85 -1.64 -2.56 -0.47
CA PRO A 85 -2.23 -1.96 -1.66
C PRO A 85 -1.47 -2.33 -2.94
N TYR A 86 -2.23 -2.52 -4.02
CA TYR A 86 -1.72 -2.64 -5.38
C TYR A 86 -2.06 -1.36 -6.15
N GLU A 87 -1.15 -0.90 -7.00
CA GLU A 87 -1.30 0.31 -7.81
C GLU A 87 -0.85 -0.01 -9.24
N CYS A 88 -1.74 0.10 -10.22
CA CYS A 88 -1.48 -0.28 -11.61
C CYS A 88 -1.84 0.86 -12.57
N GLU A 89 -0.91 1.26 -13.43
CA GLU A 89 -1.18 2.18 -14.54
C GLU A 89 -1.65 1.41 -15.77
N ILE A 90 -2.91 1.60 -16.17
CA ILE A 90 -3.53 0.93 -17.32
C ILE A 90 -3.84 1.98 -18.39
N GLY A 91 -2.92 2.13 -19.35
CA GLY A 91 -3.02 3.03 -20.50
C GLY A 91 -2.92 4.52 -20.13
N LYS A 92 -3.96 5.07 -19.50
CA LYS A 92 -3.98 6.42 -18.91
C LYS A 92 -4.54 6.47 -17.49
N ARG A 93 -5.23 5.42 -17.05
CA ARG A 93 -5.93 5.39 -15.76
C ARG A 93 -5.11 4.61 -14.74
N GLU A 94 -5.06 5.11 -13.52
CA GLU A 94 -4.51 4.37 -12.38
C GLU A 94 -5.66 3.61 -11.68
N ILE A 95 -5.45 2.35 -11.33
CA ILE A 95 -6.27 1.66 -10.32
C ILE A 95 -5.45 1.43 -9.05
N ARG A 96 -5.99 1.88 -7.92
CA ARG A 96 -5.53 1.51 -6.57
C ARG A 96 -6.47 0.44 -6.01
N ILE A 97 -5.91 -0.66 -5.50
CA ILE A 97 -6.63 -1.78 -4.91
C ILE A 97 -6.12 -2.03 -3.50
N GLU A 98 -6.98 -1.89 -2.50
CA GLU A 98 -6.72 -2.22 -1.09
C GLU A 98 -7.45 -3.49 -0.69
N ALA A 99 -6.95 -4.22 0.32
CA ALA A 99 -7.55 -5.45 0.81
C ALA A 99 -7.30 -5.66 2.30
N ASP A 100 -8.16 -6.44 2.94
CA ASP A 100 -7.90 -7.00 4.27
C ASP A 100 -7.00 -8.24 4.11
N ARG A 101 -6.03 -8.42 5.01
CA ARG A 101 -5.09 -9.55 4.94
C ARG A 101 -5.07 -10.39 6.22
N ILE A 102 -5.12 -11.70 6.04
CA ILE A 102 -4.88 -12.68 7.11
C ILE A 102 -3.66 -13.53 6.74
N TYR A 103 -2.71 -13.63 7.67
CA TYR A 103 -1.52 -14.49 7.52
C TYR A 103 -1.76 -15.87 8.14
N PHE A 104 -1.07 -16.89 7.64
CA PHE A 104 -1.18 -18.29 8.10
C PHE A 104 0.19 -18.93 8.34
N ASP A 105 0.28 -19.78 9.38
CA ASP A 105 1.47 -20.62 9.62
C ASP A 105 1.54 -21.83 8.68
N ASP A 106 2.63 -22.60 8.81
CA ASP A 106 2.93 -23.82 8.06
C ASP A 106 1.88 -24.94 8.17
N ARG A 107 0.99 -24.87 9.16
CA ARG A 107 -0.13 -25.80 9.38
C ARG A 107 -1.47 -25.17 9.03
N GLY A 108 -1.47 -24.04 8.33
CA GLY A 108 -2.66 -23.30 7.94
C GLY A 108 -3.38 -22.61 9.10
N LYS A 109 -2.77 -22.46 10.29
CA LYS A 109 -3.41 -21.75 11.41
C LYS A 109 -3.36 -20.23 11.14
N PRO A 110 -4.48 -19.50 11.26
CA PRO A 110 -4.48 -18.05 11.12
C PRO A 110 -3.65 -17.39 12.24
N LEU A 111 -2.83 -16.43 11.82
CA LEU A 111 -2.04 -15.52 12.66
C LEU A 111 -2.69 -14.13 12.76
N GLY A 112 -3.82 -13.90 12.09
CA GLY A 112 -4.58 -12.65 12.10
C GLY A 112 -4.06 -11.58 11.13
N ASN A 113 -4.60 -10.36 11.26
CA ASN A 113 -4.18 -9.16 10.54
C ASN A 113 -3.08 -8.42 11.34
N LEU A 114 -2.01 -8.00 10.66
CA LEU A 114 -0.86 -7.24 11.21
C LEU A 114 -1.23 -6.05 12.10
N GLU A 115 -2.31 -5.34 11.77
CA GLU A 115 -2.72 -4.13 12.49
C GLU A 115 -3.39 -4.44 13.83
N GLN A 116 -3.98 -5.64 13.95
CA GLN A 116 -4.87 -6.02 15.04
C GLN A 116 -4.18 -6.85 16.15
N VAL A 117 -2.92 -7.26 15.97
CA VAL A 117 -2.21 -8.12 16.95
C VAL A 117 -1.00 -7.46 17.59
N ALA A 118 -1.02 -7.40 18.93
CA ALA A 118 0.00 -6.76 19.75
C ALA A 118 1.42 -7.36 19.57
N ASN A 119 1.53 -8.68 19.37
CA ASN A 119 2.83 -9.33 19.19
C ASN A 119 3.16 -9.61 17.72
N LYS A 120 3.64 -8.58 17.01
CA LYS A 120 4.06 -8.71 15.59
C LYS A 120 5.17 -9.74 15.34
N ARG A 121 5.89 -10.23 16.37
CA ARG A 121 6.90 -11.30 16.19
C ARG A 121 6.29 -12.64 15.76
N GLN A 122 5.00 -12.88 16.01
CA GLN A 122 4.37 -14.16 15.65
C GLN A 122 4.30 -14.41 14.13
N PHE A 123 4.33 -13.34 13.33
CA PHE A 123 4.34 -13.37 11.87
C PHE A 123 5.66 -13.87 11.26
N SER A 124 6.71 -14.05 12.08
CA SER A 124 7.93 -14.77 11.67
C SER A 124 7.68 -16.23 11.24
N ARG A 125 6.53 -16.79 11.60
CA ARG A 125 6.05 -18.11 11.18
C ARG A 125 5.10 -18.08 9.98
N ALA A 126 4.73 -16.91 9.47
CA ALA A 126 3.83 -16.81 8.34
C ALA A 126 4.53 -17.35 7.08
N VAL A 127 3.90 -18.33 6.42
CA VAL A 127 4.38 -18.90 5.15
C VAL A 127 3.49 -18.52 3.97
N THR A 128 2.27 -18.06 4.25
CA THR A 128 1.29 -17.63 3.26
C THR A 128 0.35 -16.59 3.88
N PHE A 129 -0.40 -15.90 3.02
CA PHE A 129 -1.46 -14.99 3.39
C PHE A 129 -2.66 -15.16 2.44
N ARG A 130 -3.81 -14.62 2.83
CA ARG A 130 -4.97 -14.45 1.94
C ARG A 130 -5.46 -13.02 2.06
N GLU A 131 -5.94 -12.51 0.94
CA GLU A 131 -6.52 -11.17 0.83
C GLU A 131 -8.03 -11.28 0.56
N SER A 132 -8.80 -10.32 1.08
CA SER A 132 -10.27 -10.34 1.03
C SER A 132 -10.84 -8.93 1.21
N HIS A 133 -12.15 -8.76 0.97
CA HIS A 133 -12.84 -7.48 1.08
C HIS A 133 -12.16 -6.36 0.26
N PHE A 134 -11.83 -6.67 -1.00
CA PHE A 134 -11.14 -5.75 -1.89
C PHE A 134 -11.92 -4.43 -2.03
N ARG A 135 -11.18 -3.32 -2.00
CA ARG A 135 -11.69 -1.94 -2.11
C ARG A 135 -10.83 -1.25 -3.15
N TRP A 136 -11.42 -0.66 -4.18
CA TRP A 136 -10.62 -0.07 -5.25
C TRP A 136 -11.17 1.27 -5.72
N THR A 137 -10.26 2.10 -6.20
CA THR A 137 -10.55 3.40 -6.81
C THR A 137 -9.79 3.53 -8.12
N TRP A 138 -10.47 4.10 -9.11
CA TRP A 138 -9.86 4.45 -10.39
C TRP A 138 -9.61 5.96 -10.43
N LYS A 139 -8.47 6.38 -10.98
CA LYS A 139 -8.15 7.78 -11.30
C LYS A 139 -8.10 7.99 -12.83
N PRO A 140 -8.35 9.22 -13.34
CA PRO A 140 -8.09 9.60 -14.72
C PRO A 140 -6.61 9.88 -15.01
#